data_AF-A0A1C5S505-F1
#
_entry.id   AF-A0A1C5S505-F1
#
_cell.length_a   1.000
_cell.length_b   1.000
_cell.length_c   1.000
_cell.angle_alpha   90.00
_cell.angle_beta   90.00
_cell.angle_gamma   90.00
#
_symmetry.space_group_name_H-M   'P 1'
#
loop_
_entity.id
_entity.type
_entity.pdbx_description
1 polymer ?
#
loop_
_entity_poly.entity_id
_entity_poly.type
_entity_poly.pdbx_seq_one_letter_code
_entity_poly.pdbx_strand_id
1 'polypeptide(L)'
;MKQDVYMKRELSWLKFNERVLEEAEKEQIHQILKAVRKLNVRKDAAYETLMEKLEEIGVSMVDFHRLSIEESAYLEVFFDSEILPLLSPTIVGKRQPFPFLKNREIYAVCVLQTKSGKEKLGIVPCSKEGFPELCPAGSVICVPDSGPSAHQTGIVF
;
A
#
# COMPACT_ATOMS: atom_id res chain seq x y z
N MET A 1 30.28 -19.12 43.73
CA MET A 1 30.94 -17.86 43.31
C MET A 1 32.31 -18.20 42.73
N LYS A 2 32.62 -17.71 41.52
CA LYS A 2 33.89 -17.82 40.78
C LYS A 2 34.15 -19.23 40.20
N GLN A 3 34.40 -19.46 38.92
CA GLN A 3 35.04 -18.61 37.91
C GLN A 3 34.82 -19.25 36.52
N ASP A 4 34.16 -18.55 35.60
CA ASP A 4 34.38 -18.73 34.15
C ASP A 4 34.64 -17.35 33.55
N VAL A 5 35.64 -16.67 34.12
CA VAL A 5 36.06 -15.30 33.74
C VAL A 5 37.07 -15.34 32.58
N TYR A 6 37.27 -16.49 31.95
CA TYR A 6 38.14 -16.64 30.78
C TYR A 6 37.35 -17.20 29.60
N MET A 7 36.72 -16.29 28.85
CA MET A 7 36.39 -16.59 27.45
C MET A 7 37.69 -16.88 26.70
N LYS A 8 37.82 -18.07 26.09
CA LYS A 8 38.96 -18.39 25.20
C LYS A 8 39.15 -17.24 24.21
N ARG A 9 40.39 -16.78 24.04
CA ARG A 9 40.77 -15.66 23.14
C ARG A 9 40.10 -15.76 21.77
N GLU A 10 40.03 -16.96 21.20
CA GLU A 10 39.41 -17.25 19.91
C GLU A 10 37.90 -16.98 19.91
N LEU A 11 37.18 -17.38 20.96
CA LEU A 11 35.74 -17.11 21.10
C LEU A 11 35.44 -15.62 21.33
N SER A 12 36.34 -14.89 21.99
CA SER A 12 36.25 -13.43 22.11
C SER A 12 36.45 -12.74 20.76
N TRP A 13 37.38 -13.25 19.94
CA TRP A 13 37.66 -12.77 18.59
C TRP A 13 36.50 -13.05 17.63
N LEU A 14 35.87 -14.23 17.71
CA LEU A 14 34.70 -14.56 16.91
C LEU A 14 33.50 -13.67 17.26
N LYS A 15 33.20 -13.46 18.55
CA LYS A 15 32.16 -12.51 19.00
C LYS A 15 32.47 -11.06 18.65
N PHE A 16 33.75 -10.71 18.51
CA PHE A 16 34.13 -9.39 18.03
C PHE A 16 33.86 -9.26 16.53
N ASN A 17 34.26 -10.23 15.72
CA ASN A 17 33.97 -10.24 14.28
C ASN A 17 32.47 -10.26 13.99
N GLU A 18 31.70 -11.05 14.72
CA GLU A 18 30.23 -11.08 14.61
C GLU A 18 29.63 -9.68 14.82
N ARG A 19 30.04 -8.97 15.87
CA ARG A 19 29.61 -7.58 16.11
C ARG A 19 30.08 -6.60 15.06
N VAL A 20 31.31 -6.75 14.56
CA VAL A 20 31.84 -5.88 13.49
C VAL A 20 31.07 -6.12 12.18
N LEU A 21 30.72 -7.37 11.88
CA LEU A 21 29.88 -7.72 10.73
C LEU A 21 28.47 -7.17 10.90
N GLU A 22 27.84 -7.35 12.07
CA GLU A 22 26.51 -6.78 12.37
C GLU A 22 26.49 -5.25 12.23
N GLU A 23 27.51 -4.55 12.72
CA GLU A 23 27.57 -3.08 12.59
C GLU A 23 27.89 -2.62 11.16
N ALA A 24 28.73 -3.36 10.42
CA ALA A 24 28.96 -3.08 9.01
C ALA A 24 27.70 -3.29 8.16
N GLU A 25 26.92 -4.34 8.44
CA GLU A 25 25.63 -4.61 7.78
C GLU A 25 24.60 -3.50 8.09
N LYS A 26 24.54 -3.02 9.34
CA LYS A 26 23.67 -1.90 9.72
C LYS A 26 24.07 -0.61 9.00
N GLU A 27 25.37 -0.33 8.89
CA GLU A 27 25.85 0.85 8.17
C GLU A 27 25.50 0.78 6.68
N GLN A 28 25.66 -0.39 6.05
CA GLN A 28 25.26 -0.59 4.66
C GLN A 28 23.75 -0.37 4.46
N ILE A 29 22.91 -0.96 5.33
CA ILE A 29 21.46 -0.76 5.29
C ILE A 29 21.11 0.73 5.48
N HIS A 30 21.79 1.42 6.40
CA HIS A 30 21.56 2.84 6.64
C HIS A 30 21.87 3.68 5.39
N GLN A 31 22.98 3.43 4.71
CA GLN A 31 23.34 4.13 3.48
C GLN A 31 22.36 3.83 2.34
N ILE A 32 21.90 2.57 2.21
CA ILE A 32 20.86 2.19 1.24
C ILE A 32 19.56 2.96 1.53
N LEU A 33 19.07 2.96 2.76
CA LEU A 33 17.86 3.68 3.13
C LEU A 33 17.98 5.19 2.88
N LYS A 34 19.16 5.78 3.13
CA LYS A 34 19.44 7.19 2.82
C LYS A 34 19.37 7.47 1.31
N ALA A 35 19.90 6.57 0.48
CA ALA A 35 19.80 6.69 -0.97
C ALA A 35 18.35 6.51 -1.47
N VAL A 36 17.64 5.51 -0.95
CA VAL A 36 16.22 5.24 -1.28
C VAL A 36 15.34 6.44 -0.95
N ARG A 37 15.53 7.09 0.20
CA ARG A 37 14.79 8.32 0.54
C ARG A 37 14.98 9.42 -0.51
N LYS A 38 16.21 9.63 -0.99
CA LYS A 38 16.49 10.61 -2.06
C LYS A 38 15.82 10.22 -3.38
N LEU A 39 15.81 8.93 -3.71
CA LEU A 39 15.16 8.43 -4.92
C LEU A 39 13.64 8.55 -4.84
N ASN A 40 13.03 8.29 -3.69
CA ASN A 40 11.59 8.44 -3.50
C ASN A 40 11.14 9.89 -3.74
N VAL A 41 11.86 10.88 -3.21
CA VAL A 41 11.55 12.31 -3.49
C VAL A 41 11.56 12.61 -4.99
N ARG A 42 12.53 12.06 -5.74
CA ARG A 42 12.59 12.24 -7.20
C ARG A 42 11.45 11.50 -7.92
N LYS A 43 11.09 10.30 -7.45
CA LYS A 43 9.97 9.53 -7.96
C LYS A 43 8.66 10.28 -7.75
N ASP A 44 8.45 10.85 -6.57
CA ASP A 44 7.23 11.57 -6.22
C ASP A 44 7.09 12.85 -7.06
N ALA A 45 8.16 13.64 -7.21
CA ALA A 45 8.14 14.81 -8.09
C ALA A 45 7.87 14.45 -9.57
N ALA A 46 8.48 13.37 -10.07
CA ALA A 46 8.22 12.90 -11.43
C ALA A 46 6.79 12.39 -11.61
N TYR A 47 6.22 11.78 -10.55
CA TYR A 47 4.82 11.34 -10.54
C TYR A 47 3.86 12.54 -10.60
N GLU A 48 4.07 13.57 -9.79
CA GLU A 48 3.26 14.80 -9.81
C GLU A 48 3.27 15.44 -11.21
N THR A 49 4.44 15.64 -11.82
CA THR A 49 4.55 16.18 -13.18
C THR A 49 3.86 15.31 -14.23
N LEU A 50 3.87 13.99 -14.05
CA LEU A 50 3.17 13.08 -14.97
C LEU A 50 1.66 13.20 -14.81
N MET A 51 1.16 13.29 -13.58
CA MET A 51 -0.27 13.44 -13.30
C MET A 51 -0.81 14.77 -13.83
N GLU A 52 -0.05 15.87 -13.70
CA GLU A 52 -0.41 17.17 -14.30
C GLU A 52 -0.59 17.07 -15.82
N LYS A 53 0.32 16.37 -16.51
CA LYS A 53 0.24 16.16 -17.96
C LYS A 53 -0.92 15.25 -18.37
N LEU A 54 -1.28 14.29 -17.53
CA LEU A 54 -2.45 13.43 -17.78
C LEU A 54 -3.75 14.23 -17.64
N GLU A 55 -3.79 15.15 -16.68
CA GLU A 55 -4.94 16.05 -16.48
C GLU A 55 -5.17 16.96 -17.69
N GLU A 56 -4.11 17.45 -18.35
CA GLU A 56 -4.21 18.21 -19.62
C GLU A 56 -4.88 17.41 -20.75
N ILE A 57 -4.77 16.08 -20.74
CA ILE A 57 -5.38 15.17 -21.72
C ILE A 57 -6.79 14.75 -21.27
N GLY A 58 -7.26 15.25 -20.13
CA GLY A 58 -8.59 14.96 -19.57
C GLY A 58 -8.63 13.71 -18.70
N VAL A 59 -7.48 13.14 -18.33
CA VAL A 59 -7.37 12.01 -17.40
C VAL A 59 -7.03 12.58 -16.03
N SER A 60 -8.02 12.65 -15.14
CA SER A 60 -7.80 13.10 -13.77
C SER A 60 -8.10 12.01 -12.75
N MET A 61 -7.35 12.07 -11.65
CA MET A 61 -7.58 11.26 -10.47
C MET A 61 -8.68 11.90 -9.64
N VAL A 62 -9.75 11.16 -9.38
CA VAL A 62 -10.90 11.69 -8.64
C VAL A 62 -10.75 11.41 -7.17
N ASP A 63 -10.99 12.44 -6.37
CA ASP A 63 -11.14 12.32 -4.93
C ASP A 63 -12.58 11.87 -4.62
N PHE A 64 -12.72 10.81 -3.82
CA PHE A 64 -14.02 10.28 -3.38
C PHE A 64 -14.93 11.36 -2.76
N HIS A 65 -14.36 12.42 -2.18
CA HIS A 65 -15.10 13.54 -1.60
C HIS A 65 -15.65 14.54 -2.64
N ARG A 66 -15.20 14.45 -3.90
CA ARG A 66 -15.57 15.37 -4.98
C ARG A 66 -16.46 14.71 -6.04
N LEU A 67 -16.91 13.49 -5.79
CA LEU A 67 -17.79 12.73 -6.69
C LEU A 67 -19.18 13.36 -6.78
N SER A 68 -19.76 13.32 -7.98
CA SER A 68 -21.18 13.59 -8.17
C SER A 68 -22.04 12.48 -7.54
N ILE A 69 -23.32 12.76 -7.35
CA ILE A 69 -24.28 11.81 -6.77
C ILE A 69 -24.42 10.59 -7.69
N GLU A 70 -24.42 10.82 -9.00
CA GLU A 70 -24.53 9.78 -10.03
C GLU A 70 -23.30 8.86 -10.06
N GLU A 71 -22.09 9.43 -9.99
CA GLU A 71 -20.85 8.64 -9.93
C GLU A 71 -20.75 7.83 -8.65
N SER A 72 -21.11 8.44 -7.51
CA SER A 72 -21.13 7.76 -6.22
C SER A 72 -22.07 6.56 -6.23
N ALA A 73 -23.28 6.72 -6.77
CA ALA A 73 -24.25 5.62 -6.89
C ALA A 73 -23.75 4.51 -7.82
N TYR A 74 -23.09 4.85 -8.93
CA TYR A 74 -22.48 3.87 -9.83
C TYR A 74 -21.38 3.06 -9.13
N LEU A 75 -20.48 3.75 -8.42
CA LEU A 75 -19.36 3.11 -7.71
C LEU A 75 -19.86 2.21 -6.57
N GLU A 76 -20.92 2.59 -5.87
CA GLU A 76 -21.54 1.77 -4.83
C GLU A 76 -22.08 0.46 -5.41
N VAL A 77 -22.82 0.53 -6.52
CA VAL A 77 -23.33 -0.67 -7.22
C VAL A 77 -22.18 -1.54 -7.73
N PHE A 78 -21.14 -0.94 -8.32
CA PHE A 78 -19.97 -1.65 -8.80
C PHE A 78 -19.21 -2.34 -7.65
N PHE A 79 -19.03 -1.63 -6.53
CA PHE A 79 -18.38 -2.19 -5.35
C PHE A 79 -19.15 -3.40 -4.82
N ASP A 80 -20.47 -3.30 -4.65
CA ASP A 80 -21.28 -4.38 -4.08
C ASP A 80 -21.37 -5.61 -5.00
N SER A 81 -21.37 -5.40 -6.33
CA SER A 81 -21.54 -6.49 -7.30
C SER A 81 -20.24 -7.17 -7.71
N GLU A 82 -19.15 -6.40 -7.89
CA GLU A 82 -17.90 -6.91 -8.45
C GLU A 82 -16.79 -7.04 -7.39
N ILE A 83 -16.63 -6.05 -6.49
CA ILE A 83 -15.50 -6.02 -5.55
C ILE A 83 -15.82 -6.80 -4.27
N LEU A 84 -16.92 -6.48 -3.60
CA LEU A 84 -17.29 -7.01 -2.31
C LEU A 84 -17.35 -8.55 -2.26
N PRO A 85 -17.85 -9.27 -3.29
CA PRO A 85 -17.86 -10.74 -3.29
C PRO A 85 -16.46 -11.37 -3.34
N LEU A 86 -15.46 -10.64 -3.83
CA LEU A 86 -14.07 -11.10 -3.93
C LEU A 86 -13.24 -10.78 -2.68
N LEU A 87 -13.69 -9.82 -1.86
CA LEU A 87 -12.99 -9.45 -0.64
C LEU A 87 -13.17 -10.52 0.44
N SER A 88 -12.06 -10.99 0.99
CA SER A 88 -12.04 -11.91 2.15
C SER A 88 -11.46 -11.22 3.40
N PRO A 89 -12.19 -10.26 4.01
CA PRO A 89 -11.69 -9.52 5.16
C PRO A 89 -11.52 -10.41 6.39
N THR A 90 -10.44 -10.18 7.13
CA THR A 90 -10.09 -10.95 8.34
C THR A 90 -9.98 -10.03 9.55
N ILE A 91 -10.60 -10.41 10.67
CA ILE A 91 -10.50 -9.66 11.93
C ILE A 91 -9.35 -10.22 12.75
N VAL A 92 -8.38 -9.40 13.16
CA VAL A 92 -7.32 -9.79 14.09
C VAL A 92 -7.76 -9.46 15.51
N GLY A 93 -7.73 -10.47 16.39
CA GLY A 93 -8.04 -10.31 17.81
C GLY A 93 -7.26 -11.29 18.67
N LYS A 94 -7.28 -11.12 20.01
CA LYS A 94 -6.45 -11.90 20.96
C LYS A 94 -6.56 -13.44 20.85
N ARG A 95 -7.64 -13.96 20.27
CA ARG A 95 -7.90 -15.40 20.12
C ARG A 95 -7.57 -15.94 18.73
N GLN A 96 -7.33 -15.08 17.74
CA GLN A 96 -7.02 -15.48 16.37
C GLN A 96 -5.55 -15.13 16.10
N PRO A 97 -4.74 -16.06 15.56
CA PRO A 97 -3.36 -15.76 15.19
C PRO A 97 -3.35 -14.70 14.08
N PHE A 98 -2.26 -13.94 14.01
CA PHE A 98 -2.08 -12.98 12.92
C PHE A 98 -2.09 -13.72 11.57
N PRO A 99 -2.88 -13.25 10.58
CA PRO A 99 -3.03 -13.95 9.32
C PRO A 99 -1.73 -13.91 8.51
N PHE A 100 -1.52 -14.92 7.67
CA PHE A 100 -0.43 -14.89 6.71
C PHE A 100 -0.74 -13.85 5.63
N LEU A 101 0.13 -12.86 5.48
CA LEU A 101 0.05 -11.86 4.41
C LEU A 101 0.89 -12.33 3.23
N LYS A 102 0.27 -12.45 2.06
CA LYS A 102 0.95 -12.79 0.81
C LYS A 102 1.93 -11.67 0.47
N ASN A 103 3.12 -12.04 0.01
CA ASN A 103 4.13 -11.08 -0.42
C ASN A 103 3.65 -10.33 -1.66
N ARG A 104 3.97 -9.03 -1.76
CA ARG A 104 3.61 -8.11 -2.86
C ARG A 104 2.11 -7.81 -3.04
N GLU A 105 1.25 -8.30 -2.15
CA GLU A 105 -0.16 -7.91 -2.13
C GLU A 105 -0.37 -6.61 -1.33
N ILE A 106 -1.41 -5.87 -1.69
CA ILE A 106 -1.84 -4.67 -0.97
C ILE A 106 -2.91 -5.08 0.04
N TYR A 107 -2.83 -4.52 1.24
CA TYR A 107 -3.79 -4.76 2.31
C TYR A 107 -4.26 -3.44 2.90
N ALA A 108 -5.57 -3.22 2.94
CA ALA A 108 -6.15 -2.17 3.75
C ALA A 108 -6.28 -2.66 5.20
N VAL A 109 -5.80 -1.86 6.15
CA VAL A 109 -5.90 -2.17 7.58
C VAL A 109 -6.85 -1.17 8.23
N CYS A 110 -7.90 -1.68 8.84
CA CYS A 110 -8.93 -0.90 9.50
C CYS A 110 -8.86 -1.11 11.02
N VAL A 111 -8.99 -0.04 11.79
CA VAL A 111 -9.20 -0.14 13.25
C VAL A 111 -10.71 -0.10 13.50
N LEU A 112 -11.26 -1.18 14.03
CA LEU A 112 -12.67 -1.36 14.29
C LEU A 112 -12.95 -1.25 15.79
N GLN A 113 -13.94 -0.46 16.17
CA GLN A 113 -14.38 -0.37 17.56
C GLN A 113 -15.65 -1.21 17.77
N THR A 114 -15.62 -2.11 18.75
CA THR A 114 -16.83 -2.85 19.13
C THR A 114 -17.76 -1.98 19.98
N LYS A 115 -19.05 -2.35 20.04
CA LYS A 115 -20.04 -1.71 20.94
C LYS A 115 -19.61 -1.66 22.42
N SER A 116 -18.65 -2.50 22.82
CA SER A 116 -18.06 -2.54 24.17
C SER A 116 -16.84 -1.63 24.37
N GLY A 117 -16.49 -0.81 23.36
CA GLY A 117 -15.33 0.08 23.38
C GLY A 117 -13.98 -0.58 23.09
N LYS A 118 -13.93 -1.92 22.94
CA LYS A 118 -12.70 -2.63 22.59
C LYS A 118 -12.38 -2.48 21.11
N GLU A 119 -11.14 -2.13 20.81
CA GLU A 119 -10.59 -2.08 19.46
C GLU A 119 -10.23 -3.47 18.94
N LYS A 120 -10.39 -3.66 17.63
CA LYS A 120 -9.97 -4.82 16.86
C LYS A 120 -9.39 -4.32 15.54
N LEU A 121 -8.47 -5.08 14.97
CA LEU A 121 -7.97 -4.79 13.64
C LEU A 121 -8.76 -5.60 12.61
N GLY A 122 -9.12 -4.98 11.50
CA GLY A 122 -9.60 -5.65 10.29
C GLY A 122 -8.52 -5.54 9.22
N ILE A 123 -8.23 -6.62 8.53
CA ILE A 123 -7.32 -6.65 7.39
C ILE A 123 -8.13 -7.07 6.18
N VAL A 124 -8.12 -6.23 5.15
CA VAL A 124 -8.84 -6.47 3.90
C VAL A 124 -7.80 -6.61 2.79
N PRO A 125 -7.72 -7.76 2.10
CA PRO A 125 -6.84 -7.92 0.95
C PRO A 125 -7.38 -7.11 -0.23
N CYS A 126 -6.57 -6.22 -0.79
CA CYS A 126 -6.83 -5.49 -2.02
C CYS A 126 -6.09 -6.19 -3.16
N SER A 127 -6.46 -7.45 -3.41
CA SER A 127 -5.71 -8.27 -4.36
C SER A 127 -5.96 -7.87 -5.80
N LYS A 128 -4.91 -7.87 -6.63
CA LYS A 128 -5.03 -7.60 -8.07
C LYS A 128 -5.67 -8.75 -8.84
N GLU A 129 -5.83 -9.91 -8.19
CA GLU A 129 -6.47 -11.10 -8.75
C GLU A 129 -8.00 -10.96 -8.67
N GLY A 130 -8.60 -10.20 -9.61
CA GLY A 130 -10.05 -10.22 -9.82
C GLY A 130 -10.73 -8.88 -10.10
N PHE A 131 -10.07 -7.76 -9.85
CA PHE A 131 -10.59 -6.43 -10.18
C PHE A 131 -9.47 -5.52 -10.72
N PRO A 132 -9.80 -4.59 -11.64
CA PRO A 132 -8.80 -3.67 -12.19
C PRO A 132 -8.24 -2.76 -11.09
N GLU A 133 -6.94 -2.49 -11.14
CA GLU A 133 -6.26 -1.58 -10.19
C GLU A 133 -6.75 -0.14 -10.31
N LEU A 134 -7.38 0.21 -11.44
CA LEU A 134 -8.01 1.49 -11.70
C LEU A 134 -9.43 1.24 -12.17
N CYS A 135 -10.41 1.83 -11.50
CA CYS A 135 -11.80 1.74 -11.89
C CYS A 135 -12.21 3.02 -12.63
N PRO A 136 -12.79 2.92 -13.83
CA PRO A 136 -13.37 4.08 -14.48
C PRO A 136 -14.57 4.56 -13.65
N ALA A 137 -14.56 5.82 -13.23
CA ALA A 137 -15.72 6.44 -12.60
C ALA A 137 -16.55 7.10 -13.69
N GLY A 138 -17.66 6.45 -14.03
CA GLY A 138 -18.52 6.91 -15.10
C GLY A 138 -17.99 6.62 -16.51
N SER A 139 -18.76 7.10 -17.49
CA SER A 139 -18.73 6.66 -18.87
C SER A 139 -17.55 7.22 -19.67
N VAL A 140 -16.34 6.66 -19.57
CA VAL A 140 -15.33 6.82 -20.64
C VAL A 140 -14.50 5.54 -20.82
N ILE A 141 -14.90 4.77 -21.84
CA ILE A 141 -13.97 4.08 -22.73
C ILE A 141 -13.86 5.00 -23.94
N CYS A 142 -12.76 5.73 -24.11
CA CYS A 142 -12.50 6.41 -25.39
C CYS A 142 -11.74 5.46 -26.32
N VAL A 143 -12.52 4.84 -27.20
CA VAL A 143 -12.11 4.37 -28.53
C VAL A 143 -11.51 5.56 -29.31
N PRO A 144 -10.50 5.37 -30.17
CA PRO A 144 -9.86 6.46 -30.88
C PRO A 144 -10.79 7.13 -31.89
N ASP A 145 -10.56 8.43 -32.06
CA ASP A 145 -11.00 9.36 -33.09
C ASP A 145 -12.32 10.13 -32.96
N SER A 146 -12.12 11.46 -33.06
CA SER A 146 -12.98 12.52 -33.60
C SER A 146 -13.97 13.26 -32.67
N GLY A 147 -13.60 14.50 -32.32
CA GLY A 147 -14.53 15.62 -32.17
C GLY A 147 -14.72 16.20 -30.76
N PRO A 148 -14.93 17.53 -30.61
CA PRO A 148 -14.67 18.26 -29.38
C PRO A 148 -15.93 18.40 -28.52
N SER A 149 -16.22 17.41 -27.68
CA SER A 149 -17.11 17.57 -26.53
C SER A 149 -17.08 16.29 -25.72
N ALA A 150 -16.14 16.18 -24.78
CA ALA A 150 -16.09 15.02 -23.90
C ALA A 150 -15.90 15.50 -22.46
N HIS A 151 -16.86 15.07 -21.66
CA HIS A 151 -17.02 15.31 -20.25
C HIS A 151 -15.78 14.86 -19.47
N GLN A 152 -15.51 15.55 -18.36
CA GLN A 152 -14.46 15.21 -17.39
C GLN A 152 -14.46 13.70 -17.14
N THR A 153 -13.31 13.07 -17.43
CA THR A 153 -13.13 11.64 -17.20
C THR A 153 -12.40 11.46 -15.89
N GLY A 154 -13.13 10.95 -14.91
CA GLY A 154 -12.59 10.60 -13.62
C GLY A 154 -12.17 9.15 -13.56
N ILE A 155 -10.93 8.87 -13.14
CA ILE A 155 -10.56 7.54 -12.64
C ILE A 155 -10.62 7.62 -11.12
N VAL A 156 -11.44 6.75 -10.51
CA VAL A 156 -11.52 6.62 -9.05
C VAL A 156 -10.65 5.46 -8.61
N PHE A 157 -9.86 5.71 -7.57
CA PHE A 157 -9.03 4.74 -6.87
C PHE A 157 -9.82 4.08 -5.73
#